data_AF-A0A5J9UE77-F1
#
_entry.id   AF-A0A5J9UE77-F1
#
_cell.length_a   1.000
_cell.length_b   1.000
_cell.length_c   1.000
_cell.angle_alpha   90.00
_cell.angle_beta   90.00
_cell.angle_gamma   90.00
#
_symmetry.space_group_name_H-M   'P 1'
#
loop_
_entity.id
_entity.type
_entity.pdbx_description
1 polymer ?
#
loop_
_entity_poly.entity_id
_entity_poly.type
_entity_poly.pdbx_seq_one_letter_code
_entity_poly.pdbx_strand_id
1 'polypeptide(L)'
;MDAIQGVEQPRGTYWTRIHEYFHEHKTFESNRTESSLMSRWSGLQHDVNVFCGCVTRIEGRNRSGETYDDKIASACSLFKAEDRNHRKFAFMHCWKILKDKPKWIERRNEIGSAKNTSNKKQKRVAKSSPASVAPADAHVVDPANGGGGADEPSGRPDGKKKEKQKLRQRSTIEAVDYLMVKKKEADDERDMKKDLMKQERCNKAFALQEERLKLQREQFEFQRELEEERILNLDLSTMSYKKQQYYEGRQNEILARRSNI
;
A
#
# COMPACT_ATOMS: atom_id res chain seq x y z
N MET A 1 -29.46 18.38 -11.87
CA MET A 1 -28.95 17.18 -12.55
C MET A 1 -27.59 17.57 -13.12
N ASP A 2 -26.53 17.41 -12.33
CA ASP A 2 -25.20 17.81 -12.79
C ASP A 2 -24.68 16.83 -13.83
N ALA A 3 -24.23 17.39 -14.95
CA ALA A 3 -23.60 16.64 -16.02
C ALA A 3 -22.41 15.85 -15.45
N ILE A 4 -22.34 14.56 -15.78
CA ILE A 4 -21.22 13.68 -15.43
C ILE A 4 -19.96 14.26 -16.08
N GLN A 5 -19.25 15.11 -15.35
CA GLN A 5 -18.01 15.73 -15.82
C GLN A 5 -16.92 14.68 -15.96
N GLY A 6 -16.26 14.70 -17.12
CA GLY A 6 -15.31 13.70 -17.58
C GLY A 6 -14.15 13.41 -16.63
N VAL A 7 -13.61 12.20 -16.77
CA VAL A 7 -12.62 11.54 -15.90
C VAL A 7 -11.26 12.26 -15.85
N GLU A 8 -11.00 13.19 -16.78
CA GLU A 8 -9.74 13.94 -16.91
C GLU A 8 -9.98 15.43 -16.65
N GLN A 9 -9.99 15.84 -15.38
CA GLN A 9 -9.97 17.25 -14.98
C GLN A 9 -8.59 17.61 -14.42
N PRO A 10 -8.05 18.81 -14.72
CA PRO A 10 -6.85 19.29 -14.07
C PRO A 10 -7.04 19.26 -12.55
N ARG A 11 -6.03 18.76 -11.81
CA ARG A 11 -6.10 18.60 -10.34
C ARG A 11 -6.57 19.88 -9.61
N GLY A 12 -6.18 21.05 -10.11
CA GLY A 12 -6.64 22.34 -9.58
C GLY A 12 -8.16 22.52 -9.71
N THR A 13 -8.69 22.40 -10.93
CA THR A 13 -10.12 22.58 -11.23
C THR A 13 -11.03 21.63 -10.44
N TYR A 14 -10.57 20.41 -10.17
CA TYR A 14 -11.31 19.45 -9.34
C TYR A 14 -11.46 19.92 -7.89
N TRP A 15 -10.37 20.40 -7.27
CA TRP A 15 -10.41 20.85 -5.88
C TRP A 15 -11.12 22.18 -5.71
N THR A 16 -11.06 23.06 -6.70
CA THR A 16 -11.88 24.28 -6.74
C THR A 16 -13.37 23.94 -6.70
N ARG A 17 -13.85 23.02 -7.54
CA ARG A 17 -15.26 22.58 -7.50
C ARG A 17 -15.66 21.95 -6.17
N ILE A 18 -14.79 21.12 -5.59
CA ILE A 18 -15.05 20.55 -4.26
C ILE A 18 -15.14 21.64 -3.20
N HIS A 19 -14.27 22.64 -3.26
CA HIS A 19 -14.24 23.75 -2.32
C HIS A 19 -15.49 24.63 -2.44
N GLU A 20 -15.90 24.98 -3.66
CA GLU A 20 -17.15 25.67 -3.94
C GLU A 20 -18.34 24.88 -3.38
N TYR A 21 -18.45 23.60 -3.75
CA TYR A 21 -19.51 22.71 -3.26
C TYR A 21 -19.52 22.62 -1.73
N PHE A 22 -18.35 22.51 -1.11
CA PHE A 22 -18.20 22.47 0.34
C PHE A 22 -18.70 23.76 1.01
N HIS A 23 -18.40 24.94 0.46
CA HIS A 23 -18.85 26.21 1.03
C HIS A 23 -20.32 26.51 0.77
N GLU A 24 -20.87 26.00 -0.32
CA GLU A 24 -22.30 26.08 -0.64
C GLU A 24 -23.14 25.18 0.27
N HIS A 25 -22.64 24.00 0.65
CA HIS A 25 -23.40 22.98 1.38
C HIS A 25 -23.03 22.82 2.86
N LYS A 26 -22.07 23.62 3.37
CA LYS A 26 -21.73 23.58 4.80
C LYS A 26 -22.88 24.14 5.63
N THR A 27 -23.22 23.45 6.73
CA THR A 27 -24.20 23.91 7.72
C THR A 27 -23.54 24.63 8.90
N PHE A 28 -22.25 24.96 8.78
CA PHE A 28 -21.43 25.51 9.86
C PHE A 28 -20.40 26.51 9.33
N GLU A 29 -19.92 27.40 10.18
CA GLU A 29 -18.87 28.35 9.81
C GLU A 29 -17.52 27.66 9.59
N SER A 30 -16.93 27.92 8.43
CA SER A 30 -15.66 27.33 8.01
C SER A 30 -14.97 28.22 7.01
N ASN A 31 -13.68 28.46 7.21
CA ASN A 31 -12.78 29.20 6.32
C ASN A 31 -11.72 28.28 5.68
N ARG A 32 -12.00 26.97 5.59
CA ARG A 32 -11.06 26.00 5.01
C ARG A 32 -10.74 26.34 3.56
N THR A 33 -9.45 26.28 3.23
CA THR A 33 -8.92 26.43 1.87
C THR A 33 -8.98 25.11 1.10
N GLU A 34 -8.89 25.18 -0.23
CA GLU A 34 -8.77 24.00 -1.11
C GLU A 34 -7.67 23.04 -0.60
N SER A 35 -6.47 23.57 -0.34
CA SER A 35 -5.32 22.81 0.18
C SER A 35 -5.62 22.12 1.51
N SER A 36 -6.40 22.76 2.40
CA SER A 36 -6.82 22.17 3.67
C SER A 36 -7.76 20.98 3.46
N LEU A 37 -8.75 21.14 2.58
CA LEU A 37 -9.70 20.07 2.23
C LEU A 37 -8.98 18.89 1.56
N MET A 38 -8.06 19.18 0.63
CA MET A 38 -7.24 18.17 -0.05
C MET A 38 -6.36 17.38 0.92
N SER A 39 -5.65 18.07 1.81
CA SER A 39 -4.82 17.44 2.82
C SER A 39 -5.65 16.55 3.74
N ARG A 40 -6.80 17.06 4.20
CA ARG A 40 -7.71 16.32 5.09
C ARG A 40 -8.28 15.07 4.43
N TRP A 41 -8.71 15.19 3.17
CA TRP A 41 -9.21 14.09 2.37
C TRP A 41 -8.13 13.03 2.14
N SER A 42 -6.90 13.43 1.83
CA SER A 42 -5.78 12.51 1.59
C SER A 42 -5.50 11.65 2.83
N GLY A 43 -5.50 12.25 4.02
CA GLY A 43 -5.34 11.51 5.28
C GLY A 43 -6.51 10.57 5.57
N LEU A 44 -7.75 11.03 5.35
CA LEU A 44 -8.94 10.18 5.49
C LEU A 44 -8.88 9.00 4.52
N GLN A 45 -8.59 9.25 3.24
CA GLN A 45 -8.52 8.23 2.21
C GLN A 45 -7.45 7.18 2.56
N HIS A 46 -6.28 7.62 3.04
CA HIS A 46 -5.23 6.72 3.50
C HIS A 46 -5.72 5.79 4.62
N ASP A 47 -6.21 6.36 5.72
CA ASP A 47 -6.64 5.59 6.89
C ASP A 47 -7.80 4.65 6.54
N VAL A 48 -8.78 5.09 5.74
CA VAL A 48 -9.92 4.26 5.29
C VAL A 48 -9.43 3.11 4.39
N ASN A 49 -8.45 3.34 3.51
CA ASN A 49 -7.88 2.29 2.67
C ASN A 49 -7.15 1.23 3.49
N VAL A 50 -6.36 1.64 4.48
CA VAL A 50 -5.70 0.70 5.42
C VAL A 50 -6.74 -0.11 6.17
N PHE A 51 -7.77 0.54 6.71
CA PHE A 51 -8.86 -0.13 7.42
C PHE A 51 -9.63 -1.11 6.52
N CYS A 52 -9.92 -0.76 5.27
CA CYS A 52 -10.50 -1.68 4.28
C CYS A 52 -9.63 -2.93 4.08
N GLY A 53 -8.31 -2.77 4.07
CA GLY A 53 -7.36 -3.89 4.05
C GLY A 53 -7.52 -4.79 5.27
N CYS A 54 -7.64 -4.21 6.47
CA CYS A 54 -7.91 -4.97 7.70
C CYS A 54 -9.22 -5.75 7.61
N VAL A 55 -10.31 -5.10 7.20
CA VAL A 55 -11.63 -5.74 7.02
C VAL A 55 -11.55 -6.92 6.05
N THR A 56 -10.92 -6.72 4.89
CA THR A 56 -10.76 -7.79 3.88
C THR A 56 -9.99 -9.00 4.45
N ARG A 57 -8.94 -8.76 5.25
CA ARG A 57 -8.19 -9.85 5.90
C ARG A 57 -9.02 -10.59 6.96
N ILE A 58 -9.86 -9.88 7.71
CA ILE A 58 -10.75 -10.49 8.70
C ILE A 58 -11.83 -11.32 8.02
N GLU A 59 -12.49 -10.77 6.99
CA GLU A 59 -13.51 -11.46 6.20
C GLU A 59 -12.95 -12.74 5.55
N GLY A 60 -11.71 -12.68 5.05
CA GLY A 60 -11.04 -13.84 4.43
C GLY A 60 -10.63 -14.96 5.41
N ARG A 61 -10.68 -14.75 6.73
CA ARG A 61 -10.35 -15.80 7.73
C ARG A 61 -11.45 -16.86 7.88
N ASN A 62 -12.65 -16.62 7.34
CA ASN A 62 -13.78 -17.56 7.32
C ASN A 62 -14.06 -18.23 8.69
N ARG A 63 -13.98 -17.47 9.79
CA ARG A 63 -14.34 -17.98 11.11
C ARG A 63 -15.85 -18.15 11.20
N SER A 64 -16.28 -19.37 11.49
CA SER A 64 -17.69 -19.70 11.74
C SER A 64 -18.15 -19.06 13.05
N GLY A 65 -19.30 -18.37 13.02
CA GLY A 65 -19.95 -17.84 14.21
C GLY A 65 -19.63 -16.38 14.57
N GLU A 66 -18.80 -15.67 13.79
CA GLU A 66 -18.55 -14.23 14.03
C GLU A 66 -19.63 -13.36 13.34
N THR A 67 -20.23 -12.44 14.10
CA THR A 67 -21.17 -11.46 13.57
C THR A 67 -20.46 -10.41 12.72
N TYR A 68 -21.22 -9.59 11.99
CA TYR A 68 -20.65 -8.47 11.26
C TYR A 68 -19.91 -7.50 12.19
N ASP A 69 -20.51 -7.17 13.34
CA ASP A 69 -19.92 -6.24 14.30
C ASP A 69 -18.63 -6.80 14.93
N ASP A 70 -18.57 -8.11 15.17
CA ASP A 70 -17.34 -8.78 15.65
C ASP A 70 -16.20 -8.67 14.63
N LYS A 71 -16.51 -8.78 13.34
CA LYS A 71 -15.53 -8.62 12.26
C LYS A 71 -15.02 -7.18 12.20
N ILE A 72 -15.89 -6.20 12.38
CA ILE A 72 -15.50 -4.78 12.42
C ILE A 72 -14.66 -4.48 13.68
N ALA A 73 -15.02 -5.00 14.85
CA ALA A 73 -14.24 -4.86 16.07
C ALA A 73 -12.84 -5.49 15.93
N SER A 74 -12.77 -6.66 15.30
CA SER A 74 -11.52 -7.34 14.97
C SER A 74 -10.68 -6.54 13.97
N ALA A 75 -11.31 -5.92 12.97
CA ALA A 75 -10.63 -5.06 12.02
C ALA A 75 -10.09 -3.77 12.68
N CYS A 76 -10.83 -3.17 13.61
CA CYS A 76 -10.37 -2.03 14.42
C CYS A 76 -9.14 -2.40 15.28
N SER A 77 -9.16 -3.59 15.87
CA SER A 77 -8.04 -4.11 16.66
C SER A 77 -6.81 -4.36 15.79
N LEU A 78 -7.02 -4.92 14.60
CA LEU A 78 -5.96 -5.15 13.62
C LEU A 78 -5.36 -3.83 13.11
N PHE A 79 -6.20 -2.82 12.82
CA PHE A 79 -5.74 -1.48 12.42
C PHE A 79 -4.85 -0.87 13.50
N LYS A 80 -5.27 -0.93 14.76
CA LYS A 80 -4.51 -0.39 15.89
C LYS A 80 -3.16 -1.09 16.06
N ALA A 81 -3.11 -2.40 15.84
CA ALA A 81 -1.88 -3.18 15.93
C ALA A 81 -0.90 -2.92 14.77
N GLU A 82 -1.43 -2.59 13.58
CA GLU A 82 -0.61 -2.28 12.39
C GLU A 82 -0.17 -0.81 12.32
N ASP A 83 -0.86 0.12 13.00
CA ASP A 83 -0.49 1.53 13.06
C ASP A 83 0.74 1.75 13.97
N ARG A 84 1.77 2.42 13.45
CA ARG A 84 3.02 2.70 14.20
C ARG A 84 2.79 3.43 15.51
N ASN A 85 1.77 4.27 15.56
CA ASN A 85 1.44 5.09 16.71
C ASN A 85 0.32 4.47 17.55
N HIS A 86 -0.09 3.23 17.24
CA HIS A 86 -1.16 2.50 17.90
C HIS A 86 -2.48 3.29 17.98
N ARG A 87 -2.73 4.14 16.97
CA ARG A 87 -3.91 4.99 16.94
C ARG A 87 -5.15 4.16 16.65
N LYS A 88 -6.24 4.52 17.31
CA LYS A 88 -7.57 3.97 17.01
C LYS A 88 -8.04 4.53 15.67
N PHE A 89 -8.71 3.72 14.87
CA PHE A 89 -9.33 4.19 13.64
C PHE A 89 -10.45 5.19 13.95
N ALA A 90 -10.26 6.44 13.53
CA ALA A 90 -11.15 7.55 13.87
C ALA A 90 -12.26 7.79 12.82
N PHE A 91 -12.18 7.19 11.64
CA PHE A 91 -13.05 7.52 10.49
C PHE A 91 -14.09 6.43 10.19
N MET A 92 -14.67 5.83 11.23
CA MET A 92 -15.71 4.80 11.10
C MET A 92 -16.92 5.27 10.30
N HIS A 93 -17.40 6.48 10.55
CA HIS A 93 -18.52 7.06 9.81
C HIS A 93 -18.19 7.22 8.31
N CYS A 94 -17.00 7.74 7.99
CA CYS A 94 -16.56 7.91 6.61
C CYS A 94 -16.42 6.56 5.89
N TRP A 95 -15.85 5.55 6.55
CA TRP A 95 -15.76 4.21 5.99
C TRP A 95 -17.15 3.62 5.69
N LYS A 96 -18.13 3.77 6.59
CA LYS A 96 -19.51 3.31 6.36
C LYS A 96 -20.17 3.96 5.14
N ILE A 97 -19.87 5.24 4.86
CA ILE A 97 -20.36 5.94 3.66
C ILE A 97 -19.66 5.45 2.39
N LEU A 98 -18.34 5.23 2.47
CA LEU A 98 -17.50 4.94 1.31
C LEU A 98 -17.55 3.47 0.89
N LYS A 99 -17.75 2.53 1.82
CA LYS A 99 -17.58 1.09 1.58
C LYS A 99 -18.49 0.52 0.49
N ASP A 100 -19.64 1.14 0.24
CA ASP A 100 -20.66 0.68 -0.71
C ASP A 100 -20.65 1.51 -2.02
N LYS A 101 -19.75 2.50 -2.16
CA LYS A 101 -19.67 3.32 -3.39
C LYS A 101 -18.94 2.57 -4.51
N PRO A 102 -19.43 2.61 -5.76
CA PRO A 102 -18.89 1.80 -6.87
C PRO A 102 -17.41 2.07 -7.14
N LYS A 103 -16.98 3.35 -7.14
CA LYS A 103 -15.56 3.73 -7.25
C LYS A 103 -14.68 3.12 -6.14
N TRP A 104 -15.24 2.98 -4.93
CA TRP A 104 -14.51 2.43 -3.79
C TRP A 104 -14.44 0.89 -3.84
N ILE A 105 -15.51 0.26 -4.33
CA ILE A 105 -15.55 -1.19 -4.58
C ILE A 105 -14.56 -1.57 -5.69
N GLU A 106 -14.54 -0.83 -6.80
CA GLU A 106 -13.60 -1.02 -7.91
C GLU A 106 -12.15 -0.89 -7.42
N ARG A 107 -11.84 0.18 -6.67
CA ARG A 107 -10.53 0.38 -6.07
C ARG A 107 -10.11 -0.76 -5.12
N ARG A 108 -11.07 -1.29 -4.34
CA ARG A 108 -10.82 -2.45 -3.46
C ARG A 108 -10.50 -3.71 -4.28
N ASN A 109 -11.23 -3.93 -5.37
CA ASN A 109 -11.04 -5.07 -6.25
C ASN A 109 -9.68 -4.99 -6.99
N GLU A 110 -9.25 -3.81 -7.44
CA GLU A 110 -7.91 -3.58 -7.99
C GLU A 110 -6.81 -3.96 -6.98
N ILE A 111 -6.92 -3.48 -5.73
CA ILE A 111 -5.94 -3.74 -4.67
C ILE A 111 -5.93 -5.23 -4.27
N GLY A 112 -7.08 -5.90 -4.28
CA GLY A 112 -7.18 -7.35 -4.05
C GLY A 112 -6.64 -8.18 -5.22
N SER A 113 -6.93 -7.76 -6.45
CA SER A 113 -6.47 -8.38 -7.71
C SER A 113 -4.94 -8.32 -7.85
N ALA A 114 -4.33 -7.17 -7.55
CA ALA A 114 -2.88 -6.98 -7.61
C ALA A 114 -2.10 -7.93 -6.68
N LYS A 115 -2.74 -8.51 -5.65
CA LYS A 115 -2.16 -9.55 -4.79
C LYS A 115 -2.44 -10.97 -5.28
N ASN A 116 -3.47 -11.18 -6.12
CA ASN A 116 -3.87 -12.49 -6.64
C ASN A 116 -3.18 -12.89 -7.96
N THR A 117 -2.53 -11.96 -8.67
CA THR A 117 -1.71 -12.29 -9.86
C THR A 117 -0.45 -13.09 -9.52
N SER A 118 -0.08 -13.22 -8.24
CA SER A 118 1.04 -14.04 -7.79
C SER A 118 0.73 -15.56 -7.67
N ASN A 119 -0.54 -15.99 -7.65
CA ASN A 119 -0.89 -17.36 -7.23
C ASN A 119 -1.75 -18.17 -8.22
N LYS A 120 -1.90 -17.78 -9.48
CA LYS A 120 -2.71 -18.55 -10.44
C LYS A 120 -1.89 -19.64 -11.16
N LYS A 121 -1.49 -20.69 -10.44
CA LYS A 121 -1.20 -22.00 -11.06
C LYS A 121 -1.51 -23.16 -10.11
N GLN A 122 -2.76 -23.27 -9.68
CA GLN A 122 -3.30 -24.57 -9.22
C GLN A 122 -4.61 -24.86 -9.95
N LYS A 123 -4.50 -25.77 -10.93
CA LYS A 123 -5.63 -26.37 -11.63
C LYS A 123 -6.13 -27.54 -10.78
N ARG A 124 -7.37 -27.42 -10.31
CA ARG A 124 -8.20 -28.55 -9.84
C ARG A 124 -8.59 -29.45 -11.01
N VAL A 125 -8.57 -30.77 -10.80
CA VAL A 125 -9.60 -31.79 -11.17
C VAL A 125 -9.34 -33.00 -10.25
N ALA A 126 -10.11 -33.22 -9.18
CA ALA A 126 -11.37 -33.97 -9.06
C ALA A 126 -11.23 -35.52 -9.15
N LYS A 127 -11.36 -36.13 -7.96
CA LYS A 127 -12.11 -37.35 -7.57
C LYS A 127 -12.20 -38.55 -8.54
N SER A 128 -11.72 -39.71 -8.06
CA SER A 128 -12.56 -40.91 -7.82
C SER A 128 -11.75 -42.05 -7.15
N SER A 129 -12.23 -42.54 -6.01
CA SER A 129 -12.06 -43.95 -5.58
C SER A 129 -13.20 -44.78 -6.20
N PRO A 130 -13.06 -46.11 -6.40
CA PRO A 130 -13.43 -47.13 -5.38
C PRO A 130 -12.47 -48.36 -5.36
N ALA A 131 -12.18 -48.99 -4.21
CA ALA A 131 -12.86 -50.11 -3.51
C ALA A 131 -12.62 -51.52 -4.08
N SER A 132 -12.24 -52.43 -3.17
CA SER A 132 -11.88 -53.86 -3.29
C SER A 132 -12.98 -54.78 -3.82
N VAL A 133 -12.61 -55.90 -4.47
CA VAL A 133 -13.05 -57.31 -4.21
C VAL A 133 -12.42 -58.31 -5.20
N ALA A 134 -12.02 -59.50 -4.72
CA ALA A 134 -11.86 -60.77 -5.47
C ALA A 134 -13.15 -61.63 -5.23
N PRO A 135 -13.50 -62.76 -5.93
CA PRO A 135 -12.66 -63.97 -6.15
C PRO A 135 -12.98 -64.93 -7.37
N ALA A 136 -12.14 -65.97 -7.53
CA ALA A 136 -12.37 -67.43 -7.86
C ALA A 136 -12.86 -68.02 -9.24
N ASP A 137 -12.42 -69.30 -9.42
CA ASP A 137 -12.71 -70.41 -10.37
C ASP A 137 -12.01 -70.45 -11.77
N ALA A 138 -11.07 -71.37 -12.11
CA ALA A 138 -11.05 -72.87 -12.27
C ALA A 138 -11.79 -73.35 -13.57
N HIS A 139 -11.30 -74.23 -14.47
CA HIS A 139 -10.65 -75.54 -14.30
C HIS A 139 -10.24 -76.21 -15.67
N VAL A 140 -9.12 -76.99 -15.68
CA VAL A 140 -8.70 -78.26 -16.43
C VAL A 140 -8.58 -78.36 -17.98
N VAL A 141 -7.39 -78.71 -18.53
CA VAL A 141 -6.92 -80.08 -18.94
C VAL A 141 -5.49 -80.12 -19.57
N ASP A 142 -4.73 -81.14 -19.11
CA ASP A 142 -3.35 -81.68 -19.33
C ASP A 142 -2.94 -82.12 -20.78
N PRO A 143 -1.79 -82.82 -21.05
CA PRO A 143 -0.51 -83.01 -20.31
C PRO A 143 0.82 -82.97 -21.14
N ALA A 144 1.95 -83.11 -20.40
CA ALA A 144 3.21 -83.84 -20.72
C ALA A 144 4.44 -83.07 -21.26
N ASN A 145 5.51 -82.92 -20.45
CA ASN A 145 6.56 -83.93 -20.23
C ASN A 145 7.85 -83.32 -19.61
N GLY A 146 8.39 -83.94 -18.54
CA GLY A 146 9.84 -84.15 -18.39
C GLY A 146 10.68 -83.38 -17.34
N GLY A 147 10.69 -83.90 -16.09
CA GLY A 147 11.84 -83.98 -15.14
C GLY A 147 12.37 -82.68 -14.50
N GLY A 148 12.70 -82.57 -13.21
CA GLY A 148 12.85 -83.49 -12.08
C GLY A 148 13.88 -82.87 -11.11
N GLY A 149 13.64 -82.92 -9.79
CA GLY A 149 14.71 -82.75 -8.76
C GLY A 149 14.59 -81.60 -7.75
N ALA A 150 13.87 -81.86 -6.65
CA ALA A 150 14.17 -81.61 -5.23
C ALA A 150 15.09 -80.44 -4.74
N ASP A 151 14.46 -79.60 -3.91
CA ASP A 151 14.81 -79.24 -2.51
C ASP A 151 15.79 -78.09 -2.14
N GLU A 152 15.32 -77.36 -1.12
CA GLU A 152 15.96 -76.43 -0.18
C GLU A 152 16.27 -74.95 -0.51
N PRO A 153 16.12 -74.08 0.53
CA PRO A 153 15.83 -72.66 0.44
C PRO A 153 17.11 -71.83 0.51
N SER A 154 17.20 -70.77 -0.31
CA SER A 154 18.31 -69.84 -0.18
C SER A 154 17.83 -68.41 -0.37
N GLY A 155 17.89 -67.65 0.71
CA GLY A 155 17.57 -66.23 0.76
C GLY A 155 18.46 -65.41 -0.17
N ARG A 156 17.87 -64.34 -0.73
CA ARG A 156 18.59 -63.29 -1.48
C ARG A 156 18.27 -61.91 -0.90
N PRO A 157 19.23 -60.95 -0.95
CA PRO A 157 19.45 -59.96 0.10
C PRO A 157 18.68 -58.64 -0.09
N ASP A 158 18.17 -58.11 1.03
CA ASP A 158 17.43 -56.85 1.15
C ASP A 158 18.34 -55.60 1.19
N GLY A 159 19.35 -55.54 0.31
CA GLY A 159 20.44 -54.56 0.40
C GLY A 159 20.35 -53.36 -0.55
N LYS A 160 19.90 -53.55 -1.80
CA LYS A 160 20.10 -52.54 -2.87
C LYS A 160 18.97 -51.52 -3.04
N LYS A 161 17.78 -51.78 -2.48
CA LYS A 161 16.60 -50.92 -2.66
C LYS A 161 16.61 -49.69 -1.73
N LYS A 162 17.09 -49.85 -0.49
CA LYS A 162 17.21 -48.76 0.50
C LYS A 162 18.30 -47.75 0.15
N GLU A 163 19.42 -48.19 -0.42
CA GLU A 163 20.54 -47.28 -0.75
C GLU A 163 20.22 -46.37 -1.93
N LYS A 164 19.64 -46.90 -3.01
CA LYS A 164 19.18 -46.11 -4.16
C LYS A 164 18.04 -45.15 -3.79
N GLN A 165 17.19 -45.53 -2.83
CA GLN A 165 16.16 -44.65 -2.28
C GLN A 165 16.75 -43.54 -1.41
N LYS A 166 17.74 -43.84 -0.55
CA LYS A 166 18.47 -42.83 0.24
C LYS A 166 19.25 -41.86 -0.64
N LEU A 167 19.85 -42.32 -1.73
CA LEU A 167 20.55 -41.46 -2.70
C LEU A 167 19.57 -40.53 -3.43
N ARG A 168 18.40 -41.05 -3.84
CA ARG A 168 17.31 -40.23 -4.39
C ARG A 168 16.77 -39.23 -3.37
N GLN A 169 16.61 -39.64 -2.11
CA GLN A 169 16.17 -38.76 -1.02
C GLN A 169 17.17 -37.63 -0.74
N ARG A 170 18.47 -37.93 -0.69
CA ARG A 170 19.54 -36.94 -0.51
C ARG A 170 19.60 -35.94 -1.67
N SER A 171 19.51 -36.43 -2.91
CA SER A 171 19.44 -35.58 -4.10
C SER A 171 18.20 -34.68 -4.12
N THR A 172 17.05 -35.17 -3.64
CA THR A 172 15.85 -34.33 -3.50
C THR A 172 15.94 -33.32 -2.36
N ILE A 173 16.68 -33.61 -1.28
CA ILE A 173 16.87 -32.68 -0.16
C ILE A 173 17.80 -31.53 -0.58
N GLU A 174 18.92 -31.84 -1.25
CA GLU A 174 19.86 -30.83 -1.76
C GLU A 174 19.22 -29.88 -2.78
N ALA A 175 18.34 -30.41 -3.65
CA ALA A 175 17.57 -29.59 -4.59
C ALA A 175 16.56 -28.67 -3.88
N VAL A 176 15.97 -29.11 -2.75
CA VAL A 176 15.05 -28.30 -1.94
C VAL A 176 15.81 -27.20 -1.18
N ASP A 177 16.99 -27.50 -0.65
CA ASP A 177 17.86 -26.49 0.00
C ASP A 177 18.29 -25.40 -0.99
N TYR A 178 18.71 -25.78 -2.20
CA TYR A 178 19.03 -24.83 -3.27
C TYR A 178 17.84 -23.93 -3.61
N LEU A 179 16.63 -24.49 -3.69
CA LEU A 179 15.39 -23.72 -3.94
C LEU A 179 15.04 -22.78 -2.78
N MET A 180 15.28 -23.19 -1.53
CA MET A 180 15.07 -22.32 -0.36
C MET A 180 16.07 -21.16 -0.34
N VAL A 181 17.35 -21.40 -0.64
CA VAL A 181 18.37 -20.35 -0.73
C VAL A 181 18.01 -19.36 -1.84
N LYS A 182 17.69 -19.84 -3.05
CA LYS A 182 17.29 -18.96 -4.16
C LYS A 182 16.03 -18.15 -3.87
N LYS A 183 15.07 -18.74 -3.17
CA LYS A 183 13.85 -18.03 -2.76
C LYS A 183 14.17 -16.93 -1.75
N LYS A 184 15.06 -17.21 -0.79
CA LYS A 184 15.51 -16.22 0.19
C LYS A 184 16.26 -15.06 -0.49
N GLU A 185 17.17 -15.35 -1.41
CA GLU A 185 17.88 -14.32 -2.19
C GLU A 185 16.92 -13.43 -3.00
N ALA A 186 15.93 -14.04 -3.66
CA ALA A 186 14.91 -13.29 -4.40
C ALA A 186 13.99 -12.46 -3.47
N ASP A 187 13.74 -12.94 -2.26
CA ASP A 187 13.00 -12.20 -1.24
C ASP A 187 13.82 -10.98 -0.76
N ASP A 188 15.11 -11.16 -0.49
CA ASP A 188 16.06 -10.11 -0.09
C ASP A 188 16.25 -9.06 -1.19
N GLU A 189 16.38 -9.48 -2.46
CA GLU A 189 16.48 -8.56 -3.61
C GLU A 189 15.22 -7.70 -3.78
N ARG A 190 14.04 -8.30 -3.59
CA ARG A 190 12.77 -7.55 -3.63
C ARG A 190 12.67 -6.54 -2.49
N ASP A 191 13.20 -6.86 -1.32
CA ASP A 191 13.17 -5.94 -0.18
C ASP A 191 14.18 -4.80 -0.35
N MET A 192 15.40 -5.07 -0.84
CA MET A 192 16.35 -4.03 -1.23
C MET A 192 15.77 -3.09 -2.29
N LYS A 193 15.09 -3.62 -3.32
CA LYS A 193 14.45 -2.80 -4.36
C LYS A 193 13.33 -1.92 -3.80
N LYS A 194 12.56 -2.40 -2.82
CA LYS A 194 11.54 -1.59 -2.14
C LYS A 194 12.19 -0.47 -1.34
N ASP A 195 13.29 -0.74 -0.66
CA ASP A 195 13.96 0.26 0.17
C ASP A 195 14.64 1.34 -0.67
N LEU A 196 15.24 0.97 -1.81
CA LEU A 196 15.75 1.92 -2.79
C LEU A 196 14.61 2.81 -3.34
N MET A 197 13.48 2.22 -3.72
CA MET A 197 12.32 2.97 -4.21
C MET A 197 11.73 3.91 -3.13
N LYS A 198 11.75 3.50 -1.86
CA LYS A 198 11.37 4.38 -0.74
C LYS A 198 12.37 5.53 -0.59
N GLN A 199 13.67 5.25 -0.66
CA GLN A 199 14.71 6.26 -0.55
C GLN A 199 14.62 7.29 -1.68
N GLU A 200 14.44 6.86 -2.93
CA GLU A 200 14.23 7.76 -4.07
C GLU A 200 13.00 8.66 -3.86
N ARG A 201 11.90 8.10 -3.34
CA ARG A 201 10.69 8.88 -3.03
C ARG A 201 10.94 9.89 -1.91
N CYS A 202 11.68 9.52 -0.87
CA CYS A 202 12.06 10.44 0.21
C CYS A 202 12.95 11.57 -0.30
N ASN A 203 13.98 11.24 -1.09
CA ASN A 203 14.89 12.23 -1.66
C ASN A 203 14.15 13.21 -2.58
N LYS A 204 13.26 12.71 -3.44
CA LYS A 204 12.43 13.55 -4.30
C LYS A 204 11.50 14.46 -3.49
N ALA A 205 10.92 13.95 -2.39
CA ALA A 205 10.08 14.77 -1.51
C ALA A 205 10.87 15.87 -0.80
N PHE A 206 12.08 15.55 -0.34
CA PHE A 206 12.98 16.52 0.29
C PHE A 206 13.41 17.62 -0.67
N ALA A 207 13.83 17.26 -1.89
CA ALA A 207 14.21 18.23 -2.93
C ALA A 207 13.06 19.20 -3.27
N LEU A 208 11.82 18.69 -3.38
CA LEU A 208 10.65 19.54 -3.61
C LEU A 208 10.36 20.47 -2.43
N GLN A 209 10.60 20.03 -1.19
CA GLN A 209 10.44 20.87 -0.01
C GLN A 209 11.49 21.98 0.06
N GLU A 210 12.73 21.65 -0.28
CA GLU A 210 13.84 22.61 -0.34
C GLU A 210 13.58 23.71 -1.38
N GLU A 211 13.20 23.33 -2.61
CA GLU A 211 12.83 24.27 -3.66
C GLU A 211 11.64 25.15 -3.26
N ARG A 212 10.63 24.58 -2.60
CA ARG A 212 9.50 25.36 -2.07
C ARG A 212 9.96 26.40 -1.04
N LEU A 213 10.83 26.01 -0.11
CA LEU A 213 11.36 26.93 0.91
C LEU A 213 12.21 28.02 0.26
N LYS A 214 12.97 27.70 -0.79
CA LYS A 214 13.75 28.67 -1.56
C LYS A 214 12.83 29.69 -2.23
N LEU A 215 11.81 29.24 -2.97
CA LEU A 215 10.83 30.12 -3.60
C LEU A 215 10.09 31.00 -2.57
N GLN A 216 9.77 30.45 -1.39
CA GLN A 216 9.15 31.24 -0.32
C GLN A 216 10.08 32.31 0.24
N ARG A 217 11.37 32.02 0.39
CA ARG A 217 12.36 33.03 0.79
C ARG A 217 12.50 34.12 -0.26
N GLU A 218 12.65 33.75 -1.53
CA GLU A 218 12.74 34.70 -2.65
C GLU A 218 11.49 35.57 -2.75
N GLN A 219 10.29 35.01 -2.56
CA GLN A 219 9.07 35.82 -2.51
C GLN A 219 9.03 36.79 -1.33
N PHE A 220 9.47 36.36 -0.14
CA PHE A 220 9.52 37.25 1.02
C PHE A 220 10.55 38.37 0.82
N GLU A 221 11.70 38.06 0.22
CA GLU A 221 12.73 39.04 -0.13
C GLU A 221 12.22 40.04 -1.16
N PHE A 222 11.56 39.57 -2.22
CA PHE A 222 10.95 40.43 -3.23
C PHE A 222 9.86 41.34 -2.65
N GLN A 223 9.00 40.81 -1.77
CA GLN A 223 7.99 41.62 -1.07
C GLN A 223 8.63 42.68 -0.16
N ARG A 224 9.69 42.31 0.56
CA ARG A 224 10.46 43.24 1.38
C ARG A 224 11.06 44.35 0.52
N GLU A 225 11.65 44.03 -0.62
CA GLU A 225 12.23 45.00 -1.54
C GLU A 225 11.20 46.00 -2.07
N LEU A 226 10.02 45.51 -2.49
CA LEU A 226 8.91 46.37 -2.92
C LEU A 226 8.43 47.30 -1.81
N GLU A 227 8.27 46.80 -0.59
CA GLU A 227 7.84 47.62 0.55
C GLU A 227 8.92 48.65 0.94
N GLU A 228 10.20 48.27 0.87
CA GLU A 228 11.29 49.19 1.10
C GLU A 228 11.36 50.28 0.03
N GLU A 229 11.19 49.95 -1.26
CA GLU A 229 11.09 50.95 -2.32
C GLU A 229 9.89 51.87 -2.13
N ARG A 230 8.74 51.32 -1.71
CA ARG A 230 7.56 52.12 -1.37
C ARG A 230 7.85 53.12 -0.24
N ILE A 231 8.60 52.69 0.78
CA ILE A 231 8.99 53.55 1.91
C ILE A 231 10.00 54.61 1.46
N LEU A 232 10.98 54.27 0.62
CA LEU A 232 11.96 55.21 0.09
C LEU A 232 11.33 56.27 -0.81
N ASN A 233 10.32 55.90 -1.59
CA ASN A 233 9.62 56.80 -2.51
C ASN A 233 8.45 57.57 -1.87
N LEU A 234 8.19 57.38 -0.57
CA LEU A 234 7.10 58.04 0.14
C LEU A 234 7.40 59.54 0.33
N ASP A 235 6.52 60.41 -0.17
CA ASP A 235 6.60 61.86 0.07
C ASP A 235 6.23 62.21 1.51
N LEU A 236 7.15 62.87 2.20
CA LEU A 236 7.04 63.24 3.61
C LEU A 236 6.54 64.67 3.82
N SER A 237 6.53 65.50 2.78
CA SER A 237 6.18 66.93 2.87
C SER A 237 4.72 67.17 3.29
N THR A 238 3.85 66.20 3.05
CA THR A 238 2.41 66.26 3.35
C THR A 238 2.04 65.63 4.70
N MET A 239 3.02 65.10 5.45
CA MET A 239 2.79 64.31 6.67
C MET A 239 3.00 65.14 7.94
N SER A 240 2.36 64.72 9.04
CA SER A 240 2.60 65.32 10.37
C SER A 240 4.04 65.07 10.84
N TYR A 241 4.62 66.01 11.59
CA TYR A 241 6.00 65.93 12.10
C TYR A 241 6.40 64.58 12.71
N LYS A 242 5.55 63.98 13.57
CA LYS A 242 5.83 62.67 14.18
C LYS A 242 5.93 61.53 13.17
N LYS A 243 5.10 61.54 12.13
CA LYS A 243 5.14 60.55 11.05
C LYS A 243 6.33 60.77 10.14
N GLN A 244 6.64 62.03 9.83
CA GLN A 244 7.82 62.40 9.06
C GLN A 244 9.09 61.86 9.71
N GLN A 245 9.34 62.13 10.99
CA GLN A 245 10.53 61.60 11.69
C GLN A 245 10.61 60.08 11.68
N TYR A 246 9.48 59.38 11.83
CA TYR A 246 9.43 57.93 11.78
C TYR A 246 9.89 57.38 10.42
N TYR A 247 9.34 57.94 9.33
CA TYR A 247 9.69 57.47 7.99
C TYR A 247 11.08 57.92 7.54
N GLU A 248 11.56 59.10 7.94
CA GLU A 248 12.96 59.51 7.72
C GLU A 248 13.94 58.52 8.37
N GLY A 249 13.68 58.13 9.63
CA GLY A 249 14.47 57.11 10.32
C GLY A 249 14.42 55.76 9.60
N ARG A 250 13.24 55.35 9.14
CA ARG A 250 13.02 54.10 8.39
C ARG A 250 13.77 54.09 7.05
N GLN A 251 13.73 55.20 6.31
CA GLN A 251 14.45 55.36 5.04
C GLN A 251 15.97 55.25 5.25
N ASN A 252 16.51 55.92 6.27
CA ASN A 252 17.93 55.84 6.61
C ASN A 252 18.36 54.41 7.00
N GLU A 253 17.54 53.69 7.76
CA GLU A 253 17.80 52.29 8.12
C GLU A 253 17.84 51.39 6.88
N ILE A 254 16.91 51.58 5.94
CA ILE A 254 16.87 50.84 4.68
C ILE A 254 18.11 51.14 3.83
N LEU A 255 18.47 52.42 3.67
CA LEU A 255 19.66 52.84 2.91
C LEU A 255 20.96 52.32 3.53
N ALA A 256 21.07 52.31 4.86
CA ALA A 256 22.22 51.74 5.56
C ALA A 256 22.33 50.23 5.34
N ARG A 257 21.20 49.51 5.38
CA ARG A 257 21.17 48.06 5.09
C ARG A 257 21.55 47.75 3.66
N ARG A 258 21.08 48.53 2.66
CA ARG A 258 21.42 48.35 1.25
C ARG A 258 22.87 48.74 0.93
N SER A 259 23.44 49.71 1.64
CA SER A 259 24.84 50.14 1.48
C SER A 259 25.87 49.18 2.09
N ASN A 260 25.45 48.28 2.99
CA ASN A 260 26.32 47.32 3.69
C ASN A 260 26.27 45.89 3.11
N ILE A 261 25.57 45.69 1.98
CA ILE A 261 25.50 44.44 1.21
C ILE A 261 26.41 44.59 0.00
#